data_AF-A0A4Q7YX25-F1
#
_entry.id   AF-A0A4Q7YX25-F1
#
_cell.length_a   1.000
_cell.length_b   1.000
_cell.length_c   1.000
_cell.angle_alpha   90.00
_cell.angle_beta   90.00
_cell.angle_gamma   90.00
#
_symmetry.space_group_name_H-M   'P 1'
#
loop_
_entity.id
_entity.type
_entity.pdbx_description
1 polymer ?
#
loop_
_entity_poly.entity_id
_entity_poly.type
_entity_poly.pdbx_seq_one_letter_code
_entity_poly.pdbx_strand_id
1 'polypeptide(L)' 'MPVPETGQIVRLENVEDQLIAKKVNEDAQTVDLVSTNSDAHTLGSVPVADLLPGEDLSAG' A
#
# COMPACT_ATOMS: atom_id res chain seq x y z
N MET A 1 3.63 -13.54 -4.65
CA MET A 1 4.09 -12.14 -4.53
C MET A 1 4.46 -11.90 -3.07
N PRO A 2 5.50 -11.11 -2.79
CA PRO A 2 5.78 -10.68 -1.42
C PRO A 2 4.63 -9.82 -0.91
N VAL A 3 4.22 -10.05 0.34
CA VAL A 3 3.22 -9.23 1.03
C VAL A 3 3.93 -7.96 1.50
N PRO A 4 3.39 -6.76 1.25
CA PRO A 4 4.04 -5.53 1.69
C PRO A 4 4.09 -5.45 3.21
N GLU A 5 5.16 -4.85 3.73
CA GLU A 5 5.29 -4.63 5.17
C GLU A 5 4.55 -3.37 5.60
N THR A 6 4.11 -3.33 6.87
CA THR A 6 3.53 -2.11 7.44
C THR A 6 4.54 -0.96 7.38
N GLY A 7 4.15 0.16 6.80
CA GLY A 7 4.99 1.33 6.53
C GLY A 7 5.55 1.38 5.13
N GLN A 8 5.42 0.31 4.34
CA GLN A 8 5.93 0.26 2.97
C GLN A 8 5.05 1.10 2.03
N ILE A 9 5.69 1.81 1.11
CA ILE A 9 5.00 2.54 0.04
C ILE A 9 4.63 1.54 -1.06
N VAL A 10 3.36 1.56 -1.44
CA VAL A 10 2.77 0.75 -2.50
C VAL A 10 1.96 1.64 -3.43
N ARG A 11 1.69 1.13 -4.63
CA ARG A 11 0.86 1.81 -5.63
C ARG A 11 -0.23 0.86 -6.11
N LEU A 12 -1.36 1.44 -6.51
CA LEU A 12 -2.45 0.73 -7.18
C LEU A 12 -2.56 1.28 -8.59
N GLU A 13 -2.82 0.43 -9.59
CA GLU A 13 -3.03 0.89 -10.96
C GLU A 13 -4.23 1.84 -11.08
N ASN A 14 -5.21 1.69 -10.18
CA ASN A 14 -6.43 2.50 -10.15
C ASN A 14 -6.33 3.75 -9.27
N VAL A 15 -5.18 4.02 -8.64
CA VAL A 15 -4.97 5.16 -7.74
C VAL A 15 -3.68 5.87 -8.12
N GLU A 16 -3.79 7.13 -8.56
CA GLU A 16 -2.61 7.93 -8.94
C GLU A 16 -1.75 8.34 -7.73
N ASP A 17 -2.34 8.36 -6.53
CA ASP A 17 -1.69 8.68 -5.27
C ASP A 17 -0.72 7.59 -4.77
N GLN A 18 0.26 8.02 -3.99
CA GLN A 18 1.11 7.11 -3.22
C GLN A 18 0.37 6.63 -1.98
N LEU A 19 0.41 5.32 -1.76
CA LEU A 19 -0.28 4.66 -0.66
C LEU A 19 0.75 4.02 0.27
N ILE A 20 0.52 4.09 1.58
CA ILE A 20 1.34 3.40 2.57
C ILE A 20 0.56 2.24 3.15
N ALA A 21 1.17 1.06 3.18
CA ALA A 21 0.64 -0.10 3.88
C ALA A 21 0.54 0.20 5.38
N LYS A 22 -0.67 0.37 5.91
CA LYS A 22 -0.91 0.65 7.32
C LYS A 22 -1.01 -0.61 8.15
N LYS A 23 -1.65 -1.65 7.61
CA LYS A 23 -1.85 -2.92 8.31
C LYS A 23 -2.09 -4.04 7.31
N VAL A 24 -1.33 -5.12 7.42
CA VAL A 24 -1.62 -6.37 6.72
C VAL A 24 -2.66 -7.16 7.53
N ASN A 25 -3.72 -7.64 6.86
CA ASN A 25 -4.74 -8.46 7.52
C ASN A 25 -4.21 -9.88 7.81
N GLU A 26 -4.86 -10.59 8.73
CA GLU A 26 -4.40 -11.91 9.22
C GLU A 26 -4.26 -12.96 8.10
N ASP A 27 -5.07 -12.83 7.04
CA ASP A 27 -5.01 -13.73 5.88
C ASP A 27 -3.79 -13.45 4.97
N ALA A 28 -3.08 -12.34 5.21
CA ALA A 28 -1.98 -11.83 4.38
C ALA A 28 -2.33 -11.61 2.88
N GLN A 29 -3.61 -11.75 2.53
CA GLN A 29 -4.13 -11.52 1.18
C GLN A 29 -4.59 -10.08 0.96
N THR A 30 -4.88 -9.35 2.03
CA THR A 30 -5.31 -7.96 1.96
C THR A 30 -4.53 -7.08 2.92
N VAL A 31 -4.45 -5.80 2.59
CA VAL A 31 -3.77 -4.78 3.38
C VAL A 31 -4.64 -3.53 3.43
N ASP A 32 -4.68 -2.88 4.58
CA ASP A 32 -5.21 -1.53 4.72
C ASP A 32 -4.15 -0.53 4.28
N LEU A 33 -4.51 0.34 3.36
CA LEU A 33 -3.63 1.37 2.82
C LEU A 33 -4.10 2.74 3.27
N VAL A 34 -3.16 3.67 3.42
CA VAL A 34 -3.45 5.08 3.66
C VAL A 34 -2.78 5.94 2.61
N SER A 35 -3.52 6.88 2.02
CA SER A 35 -2.94 7.86 1.10
C SER A 35 -2.03 8.83 1.83
N THR A 36 -0.89 9.15 1.22
CA THR A 36 0.07 10.13 1.74
C THR A 36 -0.30 11.57 1.39
N ASN A 37 -1.27 11.77 0.50
CA ASN A 37 -1.69 13.09 0.08
C ASN A 37 -2.56 13.79 1.15
N SER A 38 -2.73 15.11 0.99
CA SER A 38 -3.31 15.99 2.02
C SER A 38 -4.70 15.59 2.52
N ASP A 39 -5.43 14.79 1.75
CA ASP A 39 -6.64 14.09 2.15
C ASP A 39 -6.29 12.64 2.49
N ALA A 40 -5.95 12.37 3.74
CA ALA A 40 -5.62 11.03 4.23
C ALA A 40 -6.86 10.11 4.22
N HIS A 41 -7.21 9.58 3.05
CA HIS A 41 -8.21 8.54 2.91
C HIS A 41 -7.56 7.17 3.10
N THR A 42 -8.27 6.30 3.84
CA THR A 42 -7.85 4.92 4.07
C THR A 42 -8.59 4.01 3.09
N LEU A 43 -7.85 3.26 2.28
CA LEU A 43 -8.39 2.18 1.46
C LEU A 43 -8.31 0.90 2.26
N GLY A 44 -9.46 0.40 2.71
CA GLY A 44 -9.53 -0.81 3.50
C GLY A 44 -9.53 -2.07 2.63
N SER A 45 -8.91 -3.15 3.13
CA SER A 45 -8.98 -4.50 2.54
C SER A 45 -8.55 -4.59 1.06
N VAL A 46 -7.48 -3.90 0.68
CA VAL A 46 -6.97 -3.93 -0.69
C VAL A 46 -6.22 -5.24 -0.96
N PRO A 47 -6.50 -5.96 -2.05
CA PRO A 47 -5.81 -7.22 -2.36
C PRO A 47 -4.32 -6.98 -2.62
N VAL A 48 -3.46 -7.76 -1.97
CA VAL A 48 -2.00 -7.65 -2.18
C VAL A 48 -1.57 -8.00 -3.60
N ALA A 49 -2.38 -8.76 -4.32
CA ALA A 49 -2.17 -9.09 -5.72
C ALA A 49 -2.36 -7.90 -6.67
N ASP A 50 -3.11 -6.87 -6.25
CA ASP A 50 -3.32 -5.63 -7.02
C ASP A 50 -2.23 -4.59 -6.73
N LEU A 51 -1.40 -4.84 -5.71
CA LEU A 51 -0.37 -3.90 -5.29
C LEU A 51 0.87 -4.01 -6.14
N LEU A 52 1.30 -2.85 -6.60
CA LEU A 52 2.60 -2.66 -7.22
C LEU A 52 3.57 -2.11 -6.18
N PRO A 53 4.85 -2.53 -6.22
CA PRO A 53 5.88 -1.90 -5.41
C PRO A 53 5.90 -0.40 -5.73
N GLY A 54 5.75 0.43 -4.70
CA GLY A 54 6.05 1.85 -4.82
C GLY A 54 7.54 2.00 -5.08
N GLU A 55 7.93 3.04 -5.80
CA GLU A 55 9.34 3.38 -5.96
C GLU A 55 9.95 3.51 -4.55
N ASP A 56 10.88 2.62 -4.24
CA ASP A 56 11.63 2.66 -2.99
C ASP A 56 12.50 3.93 -3.03
N LEU A 57 12.17 4.90 -2.17
CA LEU A 57 13.05 6.05 -1.97
C LEU A 57 14.30 5.66 -1.15
N SER A 58 14.51 4.38 -0.80
CA SER A 58 15.73 3.88 -0.14
C SER A 58 16.84 3.54 -1.14
N ALA A 59 17.11 4.46 -2.06
CA ALA A 59 18.37 4.50 -2.81
C ALA A 59 18.92 5.94 -2.82
N GLY A 60 19.26 6.44 -1.63
CA GLY A 60 19.97 7.69 -1.40
C GLY A 60 21.05 7.49 -0.35
#